data_AF-A0A6V7JAZ4-F1
#
_entry.id   AF-A0A6V7JAZ4-F1
#
_cell.length_a   1.000
_cell.length_b   1.000
_cell.length_c   1.000
_cell.angle_alpha   90.00
_cell.angle_beta   90.00
_cell.angle_gamma   90.00
#
_symmetry.space_group_name_H-M   'P 1'
#
loop_
_entity.id
_entity.type
_entity.pdbx_description
1 polymer ?
#
loop_
_entity_poly.entity_id
_entity_poly.type
_entity_poly.pdbx_seq_one_letter_code
_entity_poly.pdbx_strand_id
1 'polypeptide(L)' 'PKYEVREERSGYRVTMTLVIKEFTRDDVGSYDCITSNSLGKAEGSTRLYGN' A
#
# COMPACT_ATOMS: atom_id res chain seq x y z
N PRO A 1 14.66 2.70 -7.81
CA PRO A 1 13.19 2.71 -8.02
C PRO A 1 12.49 3.60 -6.98
N LYS A 2 11.63 4.53 -7.43
CA LYS A 2 10.89 5.49 -6.58
C LYS A 2 9.85 4.80 -5.70
N TYR A 3 9.08 3.88 -6.27
CA TYR A 3 8.11 3.07 -5.55
C TYR A 3 8.66 1.66 -5.33
N GLU A 4 8.47 1.13 -4.13
CA GLU A 4 8.84 -0.23 -3.76
C GLU A 4 7.68 -0.90 -3.04
N VAL A 5 7.26 -2.06 -3.55
CA VAL A 5 6.25 -2.90 -2.90
C VAL A 5 6.97 -4.01 -2.16
N ARG A 6 6.65 -4.18 -0.88
CA ARG A 6 7.15 -5.27 -0.03
C ARG A 6 6.02 -6.19 0.33
N GLU A 7 6.34 -7.48 0.36
CA GLU A 7 5.43 -8.53 0.77
C GLU A 7 6.09 -9.34 1.88
N GLU A 8 5.45 -9.40 3.04
CA GLU A 8 5.90 -10.21 4.17
C GLU A 8 4.88 -11.29 4.47
N ARG A 9 5.33 -12.55 4.51
CA ARG A 9 4.49 -13.72 4.76
C ARG A 9 4.71 -14.22 6.18
N SER A 10 3.62 -14.40 6.91
CA SER A 10 3.60 -15.00 8.25
C SER A 10 2.47 -16.02 8.32
N GLY A 11 2.81 -17.29 8.08
CA GLY A 11 1.84 -18.37 7.96
C GLY A 11 0.83 -18.11 6.82
N TYR A 12 -0.46 -18.02 7.17
CA TYR A 12 -1.53 -17.72 6.22
C TYR A 12 -1.70 -16.21 5.95
N ARG A 13 -1.02 -15.35 6.71
CA ARG A 13 -1.14 -13.89 6.58
C ARG A 13 -0.08 -13.36 5.65
N VAL A 14 -0.49 -12.42 4.80
CA VAL A 14 0.40 -11.64 3.94
C VAL A 14 0.21 -10.17 4.29
N THR A 15 1.31 -9.47 4.55
CA THR A 15 1.32 -8.02 4.75
C THR A 15 1.93 -7.38 3.53
N MET A 16 1.19 -6.47 2.89
CA MET A 16 1.66 -5.68 1.75
C MET A 16 1.98 -4.26 2.20
N THR A 17 3.14 -3.76 1.81
CA THR A 17 3.61 -2.42 2.14
C THR A 17 4.07 -1.69 0.88
N LEU A 18 3.52 -0.51 0.61
CA LEU A 18 4.02 0.41 -0.41
C LEU A 18 4.95 1.43 0.23
N VAL A 19 6.19 1.49 -0.25
CA VAL A 19 7.20 2.48 0.16
C VAL A 19 7.40 3.47 -0.98
N ILE A 20 7.16 4.76 -0.72
CA ILE A 20 7.42 5.86 -1.65
C ILE A 20 8.72 6.54 -1.21
N LYS A 21 9.78 6.41 -2.01
CA LYS A 21 11.08 7.05 -1.78
C LYS A 21 11.07 8.44 -2.40
N GLU A 22 11.74 9.40 -1.76
CA GLU A 22 11.84 10.79 -2.25
C GLU A 22 10.45 11.37 -2.55
N PHE A 23 9.61 11.45 -1.51
CA PHE A 23 8.24 11.95 -1.62
C PHE A 23 8.20 13.38 -2.15
N THR A 24 7.45 13.61 -3.22
CA THR A 24 7.23 14.92 -3.85
C THR A 24 5.75 15.27 -3.87
N ARG A 25 5.41 16.48 -4.32
CA ARG A 25 4.00 16.90 -4.49
C ARG A 25 3.21 16.01 -5.46
N ASP A 26 3.89 15.36 -6.39
CA ASP A 26 3.26 14.44 -7.36
C ASP A 26 2.81 13.13 -6.70
N ASP A 27 3.29 12.82 -5.49
CA ASP A 27 2.88 11.66 -4.70
C ASP A 27 1.71 11.96 -3.75
N VAL A 28 1.21 13.20 -3.74
CA VAL A 28 0.04 13.57 -2.93
C VAL A 28 -1.22 13.01 -3.59
N GLY A 29 -1.98 12.22 -2.85
CA GLY A 29 -3.16 11.56 -3.40
C GLY A 29 -3.83 10.59 -2.44
N SER A 30 -4.90 9.98 -2.92
CA SER A 30 -5.57 8.86 -2.24
C SER A 30 -4.93 7.55 -2.68
N TYR A 31 -4.74 6.65 -1.72
CA TYR A 31 -4.14 5.35 -1.89
C TYR A 31 -5.07 4.29 -1.31
N ASP A 32 -5.42 3.32 -2.14
CA ASP A 32 -6.25 2.18 -1.74
C ASP A 32 -5.37 0.93 -1.62
N CYS A 33 -5.36 0.34 -0.44
CA CYS A 33 -4.81 -0.98 -0.20
C CYS A 33 -5.92 -2.01 -0.38
N ILE A 34 -5.77 -2.84 -1.40
CA ILE A 34 -6.75 -3.87 -1.75
C ILE A 34 -6.14 -5.24 -1.51
N THR A 35 -6.81 -6.04 -0.68
CA THR A 35 -6.41 -7.42 -0.39
C THR A 35 -7.54 -8.38 -0.73
N SER A 36 -7.21 -9.51 -1.33
CA SER A 36 -8.20 -10.49 -1.77
C SER A 36 -7.71 -11.91 -1.46
N ASN A 37 -8.61 -12.74 -0.96
CA ASN A 37 -8.40 -14.17 -0.80
C ASN A 37 -9.68 -14.93 -1.22
N SER A 38 -9.69 -16.25 -1.08
CA SER A 38 -10.83 -17.08 -1.49
C SER A 38 -12.12 -16.82 -0.72
N LEU A 39 -12.04 -16.19 0.46
CA LEU A 39 -13.21 -15.84 1.28
C LEU A 39 -13.78 -14.47 0.93
N GLY A 40 -12.99 -13.59 0.32
CA GLY A 40 -13.47 -12.30 -0.14
C GLY A 40 -12.38 -11.23 -0.30
N LYS A 41 -12.84 -9.99 -0.46
CA LYS A 41 -12.03 -8.78 -0.65
C LYS A 41 -12.14 -7.87 0.57
N ALA A 42 -11.02 -7.32 1.02
CA ALA A 42 -10.95 -6.23 1.98
C ALA A 42 -10.21 -5.03 1.36
N GLU A 43 -10.66 -3.82 1.69
CA GLU A 43 -10.14 -2.57 1.15
C GLU A 43 -9.92 -1.56 2.27
N GLY A 44 -8.80 -0.85 2.22
CA GLY A 44 -8.49 0.24 3.13
C GLY A 44 -7.91 1.42 2.38
N SER A 45 -8.52 2.59 2.55
CA SER A 45 -8.10 3.82 1.88
C SER A 45 -7.38 4.76 2.85
N THR A 46 -6.36 5.44 2.35
CA THR A 46 -5.70 6.54 3.07
C THR A 46 -5.40 7.68 2.11
N ARG A 47 -5.22 8.89 2.63
CA ARG A 47 -4.82 10.05 1.84
C ARG A 47 -3.49 10.58 2.35
N LEU A 48 -2.53 10.72 1.43
CA LEU A 48 -1.26 11.37 1.69
C LEU A 48 -1.41 12.86 1.40
N TYR A 49 -0.86 13.69 2.28
CA TYR A 49 -0.84 15.15 2.15
C TYR A 49 0.62 15.61 2.03
N GLY A 50 0.84 16.68 1.28
CA GLY A 50 2.16 17.31 1.19
C GLY A 50 2.42 18.22 2.39
N ASN A 51 3.71 18.45 2.68
CA ASN A 51 4.15 19.59 3.50
C ASN A 51 4.08 20.91 2.71
#